data_AF-A0A451CMR0-F1
#
_entry.id   AF-A0A451CMR0-F1
#
_cell.length_a   1.000
_cell.length_b   1.000
_cell.length_c   1.000
_cell.angle_alpha   90.00
_cell.angle_beta   90.00
_cell.angle_gamma   90.00
#
_symmetry.space_group_name_H-M   'P 1'
#
loop_
_entity.id
_entity.type
_entity.pdbx_description
1 polymer ?
#
loop_
_entity_poly.entity_id
_entity_poly.type
_entity_poly.pdbx_seq_one_letter_code
_entity_poly.pdbx_strand_id
1 'polypeptide(L)'
;MGEWVSSALGDIVTLKRGYDLPSKEREEGPYPIVSSSGVSGCHNAAKVKGPGVVTGRYGTLGKVHFITTDYWPLNTTLYVQDFKGNDPRFIAYFLCSINFSAFSDKSSVPGVNRNHLHAASVFIPGEVSEQRAIADVLASLDDKIELNRRTNRALEGMARAIFKAWFIDFEPVKAKAGGAASFPGMPQDVFDQLPANLIDTELGPVPLGWRLGSLGEVMEHPRRSADPASIDPDTAYIGLEHMPRQSIALSDWGNAGSVTSNKHRFLRGEFLFGKLRPYFHKVGIAPVDGVCSTDVVVVRPLASEWSAFVLCHISSDAFVTYTSSASTGTKMPRTNWNDMSRFAVVLPPRELAEAFSAIVEINFQSLISAIHESRVLAALRDTLLPKLISGEVRVDTNGERNHGGQHDRHGHFASRLQGTTGNASRLPSNPRAGPGIGRGHAGSSRYGRLPLQEHHRDNLQDDPHSTLCV
;
A
#
# COMPACT_ATOMS: atom_id res chain seq x y z
N MET A 1 27.32 -16.69 25.95
CA MET A 1 26.51 -17.44 24.96
C MET A 1 26.08 -18.73 25.63
N GLY A 2 24.78 -19.00 25.63
CA GLY A 2 24.22 -20.15 26.33
C GLY A 2 24.44 -21.46 25.55
N GLU A 3 24.33 -22.58 26.25
CA GLU A 3 24.21 -23.89 25.58
C GLU A 3 22.86 -23.97 24.85
N TRP A 4 22.89 -24.54 23.65
CA TRP A 4 21.67 -24.86 22.92
C TRP A 4 21.22 -26.27 23.24
N VAL A 5 19.91 -26.46 23.35
CA VAL A 5 19.32 -27.67 23.91
C VAL A 5 18.41 -28.33 22.89
N SER A 6 18.54 -29.65 22.77
CA SER A 6 17.60 -30.48 22.01
C SER A 6 16.40 -30.83 22.88
N SER A 7 15.19 -30.56 22.40
CA SER A 7 13.95 -30.83 23.13
C SER A 7 12.79 -31.15 22.17
N ALA A 8 11.69 -31.69 22.68
CA ALA A 8 10.47 -31.81 21.90
C ALA A 8 9.78 -30.44 21.82
N LEU A 9 9.17 -30.09 20.68
CA LEU A 9 8.49 -28.80 20.52
C LEU A 9 7.40 -28.58 21.57
N GLY A 10 6.71 -29.66 21.99
CA GLY A 10 5.73 -29.63 23.06
C GLY A 10 6.31 -29.23 24.42
N ASP A 11 7.60 -29.44 24.66
CA ASP A 11 8.32 -29.01 25.87
C ASP A 11 8.78 -27.55 25.80
N ILE A 12 8.79 -26.96 24.60
CA ILE A 12 9.10 -25.54 24.37
C ILE A 12 7.84 -24.67 24.34
N VAL A 13 6.75 -25.17 23.74
CA VAL A 13 5.48 -24.43 23.63
C VAL A 13 4.27 -25.35 23.71
N THR A 14 3.19 -24.85 24.33
CA THR A 14 1.88 -25.52 24.31
C THR A 14 1.01 -24.91 23.21
N LEU A 15 0.99 -25.52 22.03
CA LEU A 15 0.04 -25.16 20.97
C LEU A 15 -1.39 -25.63 21.29
N LYS A 16 -2.38 -24.76 21.06
CA LYS A 16 -3.81 -25.06 21.28
C LYS A 16 -4.66 -24.62 20.11
N ARG A 17 -5.69 -25.39 19.80
CA ARG A 17 -6.72 -25.03 18.81
C ARG A 17 -7.41 -23.74 19.24
N GLY A 18 -7.62 -22.82 18.29
CA GLY A 18 -8.47 -21.65 18.51
C GLY A 18 -9.96 -21.97 18.71
N TYR A 19 -10.77 -20.93 18.80
CA TYR A 19 -12.17 -20.98 19.20
C TYR A 19 -13.10 -20.78 18.00
N ASP A 20 -14.29 -21.38 18.08
CA ASP A 20 -15.34 -21.15 17.09
C ASP A 20 -15.91 -19.73 17.27
N LEU A 21 -16.03 -18.98 16.16
CA LEU A 21 -16.70 -17.67 16.10
C LEU A 21 -17.36 -17.50 14.72
N PRO A 22 -18.59 -18.01 14.55
CA PRO A 22 -19.36 -17.89 13.32
C PRO A 22 -19.54 -16.43 12.90
N SER A 23 -19.56 -16.14 11.59
CA SER A 23 -19.63 -14.75 11.09
C SER A 23 -20.84 -13.96 11.60
N LYS A 24 -21.96 -14.63 11.86
CA LYS A 24 -23.19 -14.05 12.42
C LYS A 24 -23.08 -13.59 13.88
N GLU A 25 -22.06 -14.04 14.61
CA GLU A 25 -21.79 -13.68 16.01
C GLU A 25 -20.67 -12.65 16.13
N ARG A 26 -20.12 -12.19 15.00
CA ARG A 26 -19.05 -11.19 14.99
C ARG A 26 -19.65 -9.80 15.11
N GLU A 27 -19.37 -9.17 16.23
CA GLU A 27 -19.68 -7.77 16.50
C GLU A 27 -18.41 -6.93 16.39
N GLU A 28 -18.47 -5.79 15.70
CA GLU A 28 -17.32 -4.88 15.53
C GLU A 28 -16.75 -4.45 16.90
N GLY A 29 -15.43 -4.38 17.02
CA GLY A 29 -14.78 -4.02 18.26
C GLY A 29 -13.25 -3.99 18.13
N PRO A 30 -12.52 -3.80 19.25
CA PRO A 30 -11.10 -3.48 19.20
C PRO A 30 -10.17 -4.70 19.20
N TYR A 31 -10.70 -5.94 19.20
CA TYR A 31 -9.85 -7.14 19.30
C TYR A 31 -9.77 -7.87 17.95
N PRO A 32 -8.57 -8.11 17.40
CA PRO A 32 -8.43 -8.80 16.12
C PRO A 32 -8.90 -10.25 16.19
N ILE A 33 -9.60 -10.68 15.14
CA ILE A 33 -9.96 -12.06 14.86
C ILE A 33 -8.89 -12.66 13.95
N VAL A 34 -8.16 -13.66 14.44
CA VAL A 34 -7.01 -14.23 13.74
C VAL A 34 -7.38 -15.58 13.13
N SER A 35 -7.23 -15.70 11.81
CA SER A 35 -7.43 -16.91 11.01
C SER A 35 -6.10 -17.53 10.59
N SER A 36 -6.12 -18.66 9.88
CA SER A 36 -4.90 -19.28 9.31
C SER A 36 -4.18 -18.42 8.27
N SER A 37 -4.85 -17.39 7.73
CA SER A 37 -4.26 -16.46 6.76
C SER A 37 -3.80 -15.14 7.38
N GLY A 38 -4.07 -14.93 8.68
CA GLY A 38 -3.82 -13.70 9.43
C GLY A 38 -5.10 -13.07 9.99
N VAL A 39 -5.02 -11.80 10.37
CA VAL A 39 -6.18 -11.02 10.85
C VAL A 39 -7.25 -10.97 9.77
N SER A 40 -8.49 -11.25 10.16
CA SER A 40 -9.63 -11.42 9.25
C SER A 40 -10.82 -10.51 9.59
N GLY A 41 -10.62 -9.57 10.49
CA GLY A 41 -11.63 -8.67 11.05
C GLY A 41 -11.40 -8.47 12.55
N CYS A 42 -12.32 -7.79 13.22
CA CYS A 42 -12.25 -7.54 14.65
C CYS A 42 -13.53 -7.96 15.38
N HIS A 43 -13.43 -8.11 16.69
CA HIS A 43 -14.50 -8.47 17.60
C HIS A 43 -14.49 -7.59 18.86
N ASN A 44 -15.63 -7.45 19.52
CA ASN A 44 -15.75 -6.72 20.78
C ASN A 44 -15.25 -7.49 22.02
N ALA A 45 -14.93 -8.79 21.87
CA ALA A 45 -14.34 -9.60 22.92
C ALA A 45 -13.09 -10.35 22.43
N ALA A 46 -12.15 -10.57 23.35
CA ALA A 46 -10.98 -11.42 23.14
C ALA A 46 -11.11 -12.76 23.89
N LYS A 47 -10.49 -13.82 23.36
CA LYS A 47 -10.37 -15.12 24.04
C LYS A 47 -8.98 -15.37 24.62
N VAL A 48 -7.97 -14.68 24.11
CA VAL A 48 -6.58 -14.86 24.49
C VAL A 48 -5.96 -13.48 24.75
N LYS A 49 -5.17 -13.39 25.82
CA LYS A 49 -4.40 -12.18 26.16
C LYS A 49 -3.14 -12.09 25.30
N GLY A 50 -2.81 -10.89 24.84
CA GLY A 50 -1.58 -10.63 24.10
C GLY A 50 -0.36 -10.49 25.02
N PRO A 51 0.87 -10.49 24.45
CA PRO A 51 1.19 -10.85 23.07
C PRO A 51 1.03 -12.36 22.80
N GLY A 52 0.73 -12.73 21.56
CA GLY A 52 0.48 -14.13 21.18
C GLY A 52 1.07 -14.51 19.84
N VAL A 53 1.31 -15.81 19.65
CA VAL A 53 1.79 -16.40 18.40
C VAL A 53 0.72 -17.32 17.85
N VAL A 54 0.35 -17.13 16.58
CA VAL A 54 -0.71 -17.88 15.90
C VAL A 54 -0.19 -18.43 14.59
N THR A 55 -0.47 -19.69 14.30
CA THR A 55 -0.17 -20.35 13.03
C THR A 55 -1.38 -21.10 12.49
N GLY A 56 -1.39 -21.40 11.20
CA GLY A 56 -2.47 -22.13 10.57
C GLY A 56 -2.54 -23.59 11.01
N ARG A 57 -3.76 -24.05 11.32
CA ARG A 57 -4.07 -25.47 11.57
C ARG A 57 -4.60 -26.16 10.31
N TYR A 58 -5.43 -25.43 9.55
CA TYR A 58 -6.07 -25.88 8.32
C TYR A 58 -5.97 -24.82 7.23
N GLY A 59 -5.72 -25.25 5.99
CA GLY A 59 -5.54 -24.35 4.84
C GLY A 59 -4.08 -23.91 4.73
N THR A 60 -3.81 -22.64 4.98
CA THR A 60 -2.44 -22.07 4.93
C THR A 60 -1.63 -22.56 6.12
N LEU A 61 -0.75 -23.52 5.92
CA LEU A 61 0.18 -24.01 6.96
C LEU A 61 1.50 -23.25 6.91
N GLY A 62 2.21 -23.18 8.05
CA GLY A 62 3.56 -22.60 8.13
C GLY A 62 3.63 -21.08 8.20
N LYS A 63 2.54 -20.38 7.87
CA LYS A 63 2.45 -18.94 8.11
C LYS A 63 2.28 -18.67 9.61
N VAL A 64 3.12 -17.80 10.17
CA VAL A 64 3.09 -17.43 11.58
C VAL A 64 2.76 -15.94 11.72
N HIS A 65 1.93 -15.64 12.72
CA HIS A 65 1.45 -14.31 13.02
C HIS A 65 1.77 -13.98 14.47
N PHE A 66 2.52 -12.90 14.68
CA PHE A 66 2.77 -12.32 16.00
C PHE A 66 1.75 -11.21 16.26
N ILE A 67 0.99 -11.35 17.34
CA ILE A 67 -0.10 -10.46 17.72
C ILE A 67 0.29 -9.75 19.01
N THR A 68 0.31 -8.42 18.99
CA THR A 68 0.76 -7.60 20.13
C THR A 68 -0.35 -7.27 21.14
N THR A 69 -1.61 -7.45 20.74
CA THR A 69 -2.81 -7.14 21.55
C THR A 69 -3.58 -8.40 21.94
N ASP A 70 -4.55 -8.25 22.85
CA ASP A 70 -5.56 -9.29 23.09
C ASP A 70 -6.30 -9.64 21.80
N TYR A 71 -6.68 -10.90 21.62
CA TYR A 71 -7.17 -11.39 20.32
C TYR A 71 -8.10 -12.60 20.42
N TRP A 72 -8.75 -12.93 19.30
CA TRP A 72 -9.56 -14.12 19.13
C TRP A 72 -8.96 -15.05 18.05
N PRO A 73 -8.23 -16.11 18.41
CA PRO A 73 -7.78 -17.10 17.42
C PRO A 73 -8.95 -17.99 16.99
N LEU A 74 -9.20 -18.11 15.70
CA LEU A 74 -10.24 -18.97 15.15
C LEU A 74 -9.87 -20.45 15.23
N ASN A 75 -10.87 -21.33 15.21
CA ASN A 75 -10.72 -22.78 15.19
C ASN A 75 -9.84 -23.36 14.06
N THR A 76 -9.60 -22.58 13.00
CA THR A 76 -8.69 -22.84 11.88
C THR A 76 -7.22 -22.61 12.21
N THR A 77 -6.91 -22.17 13.44
CA THR A 77 -5.56 -21.84 13.90
C THR A 77 -5.09 -22.75 15.04
N LEU A 78 -3.77 -22.80 15.21
CA LEU A 78 -3.10 -23.16 16.44
C LEU A 78 -2.47 -21.89 17.02
N TYR A 79 -2.76 -21.55 18.27
CA TYR A 79 -2.07 -20.49 18.99
C TYR A 79 -1.19 -21.06 20.09
N VAL A 80 -0.14 -20.34 20.47
CA VAL A 80 0.69 -20.69 21.64
C VAL A 80 -0.06 -20.29 22.90
N GLN A 81 -0.54 -21.28 23.65
CA GLN A 81 -1.21 -21.08 24.96
C GLN A 81 -0.20 -20.82 26.07
N ASP A 82 0.95 -21.46 26.01
CA ASP A 82 2.02 -21.35 27.00
C ASP A 82 3.37 -21.40 26.29
N PHE A 83 4.21 -20.41 26.56
CA PHE A 83 5.56 -20.27 26.00
C PHE A 83 6.62 -21.00 26.84
N LYS A 84 6.25 -21.58 27.99
CA LYS A 84 7.13 -22.36 28.87
C LYS A 84 8.45 -21.65 29.22
N GLY A 85 8.37 -20.33 29.41
CA GLY A 85 9.51 -19.46 29.74
C GLY A 85 10.30 -18.91 28.55
N ASN A 86 9.98 -19.31 27.31
CA ASN A 86 10.63 -18.81 26.10
C ASN A 86 10.08 -17.44 25.68
N ASP A 87 10.90 -16.69 24.94
CA ASP A 87 10.50 -15.38 24.43
C ASP A 87 9.42 -15.49 23.33
N PRO A 88 8.25 -14.82 23.45
CA PRO A 88 7.17 -14.94 22.47
C PRO A 88 7.56 -14.52 21.04
N ARG A 89 8.41 -13.51 20.89
CA ARG A 89 8.80 -13.00 19.57
C ARG A 89 9.82 -13.93 18.93
N PHE A 90 10.77 -14.44 19.70
CA PHE A 90 11.64 -15.54 19.27
C PHE A 90 10.82 -16.75 18.81
N ILE A 91 9.83 -17.18 19.58
CA ILE A 91 8.96 -18.31 19.22
C ILE A 91 8.22 -18.07 17.90
N ALA A 92 7.84 -16.83 17.59
CA ALA A 92 7.24 -16.51 16.29
C ALA A 92 8.21 -16.81 15.13
N TYR A 93 9.44 -16.29 15.19
CA TYR A 93 10.50 -16.57 14.20
C TYR A 93 10.88 -18.06 14.15
N PHE A 94 11.01 -18.67 15.32
CA PHE A 94 11.37 -20.07 15.46
C PHE A 94 10.35 -20.97 14.76
N LEU A 95 9.05 -20.73 14.97
CA LEU A 95 8.00 -21.51 14.32
C LEU A 95 8.05 -21.35 12.79
N CYS A 96 8.47 -20.22 12.22
CA CYS A 96 8.65 -20.09 10.77
C CYS A 96 9.68 -21.06 10.17
N SER A 97 10.67 -21.52 10.97
CA SER A 97 11.65 -22.51 10.54
C SER A 97 11.14 -23.97 10.58
N ILE A 98 10.01 -24.22 11.23
CA ILE A 98 9.47 -25.57 11.36
C ILE A 98 8.82 -26.00 10.04
N ASN A 99 9.20 -27.17 9.53
CA ASN A 99 8.56 -27.75 8.36
C ASN A 99 7.20 -28.38 8.72
N PHE A 100 6.16 -27.55 8.81
CA PHE A 100 4.79 -28.00 9.13
C PHE A 100 4.26 -29.04 8.15
N SER A 101 4.69 -29.01 6.88
CA SER A 101 4.24 -29.95 5.85
C SER A 101 4.66 -31.39 6.15
N ALA A 102 5.79 -31.59 6.84
CA ALA A 102 6.22 -32.91 7.30
C ALA A 102 5.27 -33.54 8.33
N PHE A 103 4.38 -32.73 8.93
CA PHE A 103 3.42 -33.14 9.96
C PHE A 103 1.96 -32.95 9.50
N SER A 104 1.74 -32.82 8.18
CA SER A 104 0.41 -32.72 7.59
C SER A 104 -0.15 -34.11 7.29
N ASP A 105 -1.28 -34.46 7.90
CA ASP A 105 -1.89 -35.81 7.77
C ASP A 105 -2.96 -35.86 6.66
N LYS A 106 -3.10 -34.82 5.82
CA LYS A 106 -4.22 -34.67 4.86
C LYS A 106 -3.75 -34.20 3.47
N SER A 107 -4.23 -34.91 2.43
CA SER A 107 -3.87 -34.69 1.03
C SER A 107 -4.72 -33.64 0.28
N SER A 108 -5.98 -33.42 0.67
CA SER A 108 -6.90 -32.51 -0.05
C SER A 108 -7.03 -31.11 0.56
N VAL A 109 -6.96 -30.99 1.89
CA VAL A 109 -6.86 -29.71 2.63
C VAL A 109 -5.77 -29.90 3.67
N PRO A 110 -4.61 -29.22 3.54
CA PRO A 110 -3.50 -29.39 4.46
C PRO A 110 -3.94 -29.12 5.90
N GLY A 111 -3.58 -30.02 6.81
CA GLY A 111 -4.00 -29.96 8.19
C GLY A 111 -2.97 -30.59 9.10
N VAL A 112 -2.56 -29.87 10.14
CA VAL A 112 -1.52 -30.34 11.07
C VAL A 112 -2.14 -30.95 12.32
N ASN A 113 -1.66 -32.14 12.67
CA ASN A 113 -1.97 -32.76 13.95
C ASN A 113 -1.04 -32.19 15.02
N ARG A 114 -1.62 -31.46 15.98
CA ARG A 114 -0.89 -30.87 17.10
C ARG A 114 0.01 -31.87 17.82
N ASN A 115 -0.46 -33.11 18.02
CA ASN A 115 0.32 -34.08 18.79
C ASN A 115 1.58 -34.51 18.03
N HIS A 116 1.52 -34.61 16.69
CA HIS A 116 2.70 -34.88 15.87
C HIS A 116 3.67 -33.70 15.90
N LEU A 117 3.14 -32.47 15.80
CA LEU A 117 3.94 -31.26 15.87
C LEU A 117 4.63 -31.11 17.23
N HIS A 118 3.95 -31.42 18.35
CA HIS A 118 4.54 -31.41 19.69
C HIS A 118 5.68 -32.42 19.87
N ALA A 119 5.68 -33.52 19.12
CA ALA A 119 6.74 -34.52 19.16
C ALA A 119 7.96 -34.18 18.29
N ALA A 120 7.91 -33.08 17.52
CA ALA A 120 9.03 -32.66 16.68
C ALA A 120 10.26 -32.37 17.53
N SER A 121 11.38 -33.02 17.23
CA SER A 121 12.67 -32.71 17.86
C SER A 121 13.19 -31.37 17.32
N VAL A 122 13.48 -30.45 18.23
CA VAL A 122 13.91 -29.10 17.92
C VAL A 122 15.16 -28.72 18.71
N PHE A 123 15.90 -27.75 18.20
CA PHE A 123 17.09 -27.20 18.83
C PHE A 123 16.88 -25.70 19.06
N ILE A 124 17.04 -25.25 20.31
CA ILE A 124 16.81 -23.84 20.68
C ILE A 124 17.90 -23.33 21.64
N PRO A 125 18.13 -22.02 21.74
CA PRO A 125 18.97 -21.45 22.79
C PRO A 125 18.36 -21.72 24.17
N GLY A 126 19.14 -22.27 25.09
CA GLY A 126 18.69 -22.51 26.47
C GLY A 126 18.53 -21.23 27.30
N GLU A 127 19.18 -20.14 26.91
CA GLU A 127 19.08 -18.83 27.57
C GLU A 127 18.10 -17.91 26.85
N VAL A 128 17.13 -17.37 27.59
CA VAL A 128 16.13 -16.40 27.07
C VAL A 128 16.77 -15.10 26.60
N SER A 129 17.91 -14.69 27.16
CA SER A 129 18.68 -13.52 26.70
C SER A 129 19.14 -13.67 25.25
N GLU A 130 19.60 -14.86 24.86
CA GLU A 130 20.01 -15.15 23.49
C GLU A 130 18.80 -15.23 22.54
N GLN A 131 17.68 -15.79 23.00
CA GLN A 131 16.41 -15.79 22.26
C GLN A 131 15.95 -14.36 21.94
N ARG A 132 15.98 -13.45 22.92
CA ARG A 132 15.65 -12.03 22.73
C ARG A 132 16.58 -11.36 21.74
N ALA A 133 17.89 -11.54 21.88
CA ALA A 133 18.86 -10.95 20.97
C ALA A 133 18.65 -11.40 19.51
N ILE A 134 18.34 -12.68 19.28
CA ILE A 134 17.98 -13.20 17.95
C ILE A 134 16.68 -12.56 17.45
N ALA A 135 15.65 -12.52 18.32
CA ALA A 135 14.36 -11.93 17.98
C ALA A 135 14.50 -10.45 17.61
N ASP A 136 15.31 -9.68 18.35
CA ASP A 136 15.53 -8.24 18.14
C ASP A 136 16.22 -7.93 16.82
N VAL A 137 17.17 -8.76 16.40
CA VAL A 137 17.82 -8.62 15.08
C VAL A 137 16.79 -8.79 13.96
N LEU A 138 16.04 -9.89 13.97
CA LEU A 138 15.05 -10.19 12.92
C LEU A 138 13.87 -9.19 12.96
N ALA A 139 13.44 -8.84 14.16
CA ALA A 139 12.47 -7.81 14.47
C ALA A 139 12.78 -6.49 13.81
N SER A 140 14.02 -6.01 13.95
CA SER A 140 14.42 -4.71 13.42
C SER A 140 14.25 -4.63 11.89
N LEU A 141 14.46 -5.74 11.19
CA LEU A 141 14.26 -5.85 9.75
C LEU A 141 12.76 -5.78 9.39
N ASP A 142 11.93 -6.58 10.07
CA ASP A 142 10.48 -6.58 9.83
C ASP A 142 9.82 -5.25 10.23
N ASP A 143 10.27 -4.64 11.33
CA ASP A 143 9.77 -3.35 11.81
C ASP A 143 10.07 -2.25 10.79
N LYS A 144 11.25 -2.28 10.15
CA LYS A 144 11.61 -1.35 9.07
C LYS A 144 10.81 -1.62 7.78
N ILE A 145 10.55 -2.89 7.42
CA ILE A 145 9.67 -3.24 6.30
C ILE A 145 8.25 -2.71 6.53
N GLU A 146 7.69 -2.89 7.72
CA GLU A 146 6.36 -2.39 8.04
C GLU A 146 6.32 -0.87 8.09
N LEU A 147 7.37 -0.21 8.61
CA LEU A 147 7.50 1.24 8.54
C LEU A 147 7.46 1.74 7.09
N ASN A 148 8.22 1.11 6.19
CA ASN A 148 8.22 1.45 4.76
C ASN A 148 6.83 1.27 4.12
N ARG A 149 6.11 0.19 4.46
CA ARG A 149 4.73 -0.02 4.00
C ARG A 149 3.78 1.06 4.51
N ARG A 150 3.88 1.46 5.78
CA ARG A 150 3.08 2.54 6.36
C ARG A 150 3.39 3.88 5.71
N THR A 151 4.66 4.19 5.48
CA THR A 151 5.07 5.38 4.73
C THR A 151 4.43 5.39 3.35
N ASN A 152 4.46 4.28 2.62
CA ASN A 152 3.82 4.19 1.30
C ASN A 152 2.30 4.41 1.35
N ARG A 153 1.60 3.83 2.33
CA ARG A 153 0.16 4.07 2.54
C ARG A 153 -0.12 5.55 2.84
N ALA A 154 0.69 6.20 3.67
CA ALA A 154 0.53 7.61 4.00
C ALA A 154 0.78 8.51 2.79
N LEU A 155 1.84 8.25 2.03
CA LEU A 155 2.17 8.97 0.79
C LEU A 155 1.06 8.86 -0.26
N GLU A 156 0.50 7.66 -0.44
CA GLU A 156 -0.65 7.41 -1.31
C GLU A 156 -1.90 8.17 -0.82
N GLY A 157 -2.17 8.13 0.49
CA GLY A 157 -3.28 8.86 1.12
C GLY A 157 -3.18 10.38 0.92
N MET A 158 -1.99 10.95 1.08
CA MET A 158 -1.73 12.37 0.83
C MET A 158 -1.99 12.74 -0.64
N ALA A 159 -1.45 11.96 -1.58
CA ALA A 159 -1.66 12.21 -3.01
C ALA A 159 -3.14 12.16 -3.39
N ARG A 160 -3.88 11.16 -2.89
CA ARG A 160 -5.33 11.02 -3.10
C ARG A 160 -6.12 12.18 -2.49
N ALA A 161 -5.76 12.63 -1.29
CA ALA A 161 -6.42 13.75 -0.62
C ALA A 161 -6.23 15.07 -1.38
N ILE A 162 -4.98 15.37 -1.79
CA ILE A 162 -4.68 16.56 -2.59
C ILE A 162 -5.41 16.49 -3.93
N PHE A 163 -5.37 15.35 -4.62
CA PHE A 163 -6.07 15.14 -5.87
C PHE A 163 -7.59 15.40 -5.73
N LYS A 164 -8.21 14.83 -4.70
CA LYS A 164 -9.64 15.03 -4.42
C LYS A 164 -9.94 16.50 -4.20
N ALA A 165 -9.19 17.17 -3.32
CA ALA A 165 -9.39 18.59 -3.04
C ALA A 165 -9.22 19.46 -4.30
N TRP A 166 -8.19 19.21 -5.11
CA TRP A 166 -7.85 20.08 -6.24
C TRP A 166 -8.74 19.84 -7.46
N PHE A 167 -9.00 18.57 -7.82
CA PHE A 167 -9.57 18.22 -9.13
C PHE A 167 -10.96 17.58 -9.07
N ILE A 168 -11.43 17.16 -7.89
CA ILE A 168 -12.76 16.57 -7.71
C ILE A 168 -13.69 17.55 -7.00
N ASP A 169 -13.26 18.05 -5.85
CA ASP A 169 -14.05 18.94 -5.01
C ASP A 169 -13.82 20.42 -5.35
N PHE A 170 -12.77 20.73 -6.10
CA PHE A 170 -12.34 22.08 -6.48
C PHE A 170 -12.22 23.03 -5.27
N GLU A 171 -11.75 22.52 -4.12
CA GLU A 171 -11.64 23.28 -2.87
C GLU A 171 -10.79 24.55 -3.00
N PRO A 172 -9.61 24.55 -3.68
CA PRO A 172 -8.83 25.77 -3.85
C PRO A 172 -9.57 26.86 -4.62
N VAL A 173 -10.32 26.48 -5.66
CA VAL A 173 -11.12 27.41 -6.48
C VAL A 173 -12.28 27.98 -5.66
N LYS A 174 -12.97 27.13 -4.89
CA LYS A 174 -14.05 27.57 -3.99
C LYS A 174 -13.54 28.49 -2.89
N ALA A 175 -12.37 28.21 -2.32
CA ALA A 175 -11.73 29.06 -1.33
C ALA A 175 -11.39 30.44 -1.91
N LYS A 176 -10.82 30.47 -3.13
CA LYS A 176 -10.53 31.73 -3.83
C LYS A 176 -11.79 32.53 -4.15
N ALA A 177 -12.85 31.87 -4.63
CA ALA A 177 -14.15 32.50 -4.85
C ALA A 177 -14.74 33.10 -3.56
N GLY A 178 -14.47 32.47 -2.41
CA GLY A 178 -14.83 32.96 -1.08
C GLY A 178 -13.91 34.05 -0.51
N GLY A 179 -12.93 34.53 -1.28
CA GLY A 179 -12.02 35.60 -0.87
C GLY A 179 -10.77 35.15 -0.11
N ALA A 180 -10.44 33.85 -0.11
CA ALA A 180 -9.18 33.37 0.46
C ALA A 180 -7.98 33.89 -0.36
N ALA A 181 -6.90 34.26 0.34
CA ALA A 181 -5.65 34.71 -0.28
C ALA A 181 -4.67 33.55 -0.56
N SER A 182 -4.89 32.37 0.01
CA SER A 182 -4.02 31.19 -0.14
C SER A 182 -4.80 29.90 0.13
N PHE A 183 -4.28 28.75 -0.29
CA PHE A 183 -4.81 27.43 0.05
C PHE A 183 -3.72 26.55 0.68
N PRO A 184 -3.97 25.87 1.82
CA PRO A 184 -2.97 25.03 2.48
C PRO A 184 -2.40 23.95 1.55
N GLY A 185 -1.07 23.86 1.49
CA GLY A 185 -0.37 22.85 0.67
C GLY A 185 -0.34 23.14 -0.83
N MET A 186 -0.86 24.29 -1.28
CA MET A 186 -0.74 24.76 -2.66
C MET A 186 0.30 25.89 -2.76
N PRO A 187 1.20 25.86 -3.76
CA PRO A 187 2.09 27.00 -4.04
C PRO A 187 1.31 28.28 -4.31
N GLN A 188 1.79 29.41 -3.79
CA GLN A 188 1.07 30.69 -3.85
C GLN A 188 0.87 31.17 -5.30
N ASP A 189 1.90 31.05 -6.12
CA ASP A 189 1.89 31.40 -7.54
C ASP A 189 0.85 30.59 -8.34
N VAL A 190 0.63 29.33 -7.96
CA VAL A 190 -0.40 28.46 -8.53
C VAL A 190 -1.79 28.91 -8.07
N PHE A 191 -1.95 29.18 -6.76
CA PHE A 191 -3.21 29.66 -6.20
C PHE A 191 -3.65 31.01 -6.83
N ASP A 192 -2.71 31.92 -7.05
CA ASP A 192 -2.93 33.23 -7.66
C ASP A 192 -3.44 33.13 -9.11
N GLN A 193 -3.13 32.04 -9.81
CA GLN A 193 -3.58 31.77 -11.18
C GLN A 193 -4.93 31.05 -11.26
N LEU A 194 -5.47 30.53 -10.15
CA LEU A 194 -6.77 29.86 -10.16
C LEU A 194 -7.92 30.79 -10.58
N PRO A 195 -8.96 30.27 -11.25
CA PRO A 195 -10.20 31.03 -11.43
C PRO A 195 -10.87 31.32 -10.08
N ALA A 196 -11.67 32.39 -10.01
CA ALA A 196 -12.42 32.79 -8.82
C ALA A 196 -13.92 32.45 -8.92
N ASN A 197 -14.31 31.62 -9.89
CA ASN A 197 -15.69 31.30 -10.18
C ASN A 197 -15.81 29.91 -10.81
N LEU A 198 -16.96 29.26 -10.56
CA LEU A 198 -17.36 28.03 -11.22
C LEU A 198 -18.43 28.34 -12.28
N ILE A 199 -18.51 27.48 -13.29
CA ILE A 199 -19.54 27.48 -14.33
C ILE A 199 -20.32 26.16 -14.27
N ASP A 200 -21.63 26.23 -14.46
CA ASP A 200 -22.46 25.04 -14.53
C ASP A 200 -22.24 24.30 -15.85
N THR A 201 -21.99 23.00 -15.76
CA THR A 201 -21.84 22.11 -16.92
C THR A 201 -22.70 20.86 -16.74
N GLU A 202 -22.75 20.02 -17.77
CA GLU A 202 -23.43 18.72 -17.71
C GLU A 202 -22.84 17.78 -16.64
N LEU A 203 -21.59 18.02 -16.22
CA LEU A 203 -20.91 17.29 -15.14
C LEU A 203 -21.03 17.96 -13.77
N GLY A 204 -21.80 19.05 -13.66
CA GLY A 204 -21.92 19.89 -12.47
C GLY A 204 -21.06 21.16 -12.54
N PRO A 205 -20.94 21.90 -11.43
CA PRO A 205 -20.12 23.11 -11.36
C PRO A 205 -18.63 22.78 -11.55
N VAL A 206 -18.00 23.35 -12.57
CA VAL A 206 -16.55 23.21 -12.83
C VAL A 206 -15.86 24.57 -12.80
N PRO A 207 -14.56 24.66 -12.46
CA PRO A 207 -13.85 25.93 -12.47
C PRO A 207 -13.84 26.60 -13.85
N LEU A 208 -14.00 27.94 -13.89
CA LEU A 208 -13.93 28.69 -15.15
C LEU A 208 -12.59 28.45 -15.84
N GLY A 209 -12.62 28.17 -17.15
CA GLY A 209 -11.43 27.95 -17.97
C GLY A 209 -10.91 26.51 -17.96
N TRP A 210 -11.45 25.65 -17.10
CA TRP A 210 -11.17 24.21 -17.15
C TRP A 210 -12.03 23.56 -18.23
N ARG A 211 -11.46 22.57 -18.92
CA ARG A 211 -12.07 21.99 -20.12
C ARG A 211 -12.60 20.60 -19.85
N LEU A 212 -13.80 20.30 -20.31
CA LEU A 212 -14.29 18.92 -20.36
C LEU A 212 -13.52 18.13 -21.41
N GLY A 213 -13.00 16.97 -21.02
CA GLY A 213 -12.23 16.10 -21.91
C GLY A 213 -12.29 14.64 -21.46
N SER A 214 -11.37 13.85 -21.98
CA SER A 214 -11.22 12.43 -21.62
C SER A 214 -9.80 12.12 -21.19
N LEU A 215 -9.61 11.07 -20.37
CA LEU A 215 -8.26 10.68 -19.94
C LEU A 215 -7.35 10.34 -21.12
N GLY A 216 -7.88 9.80 -22.22
CA GLY A 216 -7.12 9.50 -23.42
C GLY A 216 -6.43 10.71 -24.08
N GLU A 217 -6.79 11.94 -23.68
CA GLU A 217 -6.11 13.17 -24.13
C GLU A 217 -4.80 13.45 -23.37
N VAL A 218 -4.57 12.79 -22.23
CA VAL A 218 -3.42 13.01 -21.33
C VAL A 218 -2.65 11.73 -21.01
N MET A 219 -3.11 10.57 -21.45
CA MET A 219 -2.43 9.28 -21.27
C MET A 219 -2.48 8.41 -22.54
N GLU A 220 -1.49 7.54 -22.69
CA GLU A 220 -1.37 6.55 -23.76
C GLU A 220 -1.14 5.13 -23.22
N HIS A 221 -1.43 4.13 -24.05
CA HIS A 221 -1.03 2.74 -23.85
C HIS A 221 0.09 2.41 -24.85
N PRO A 222 1.36 2.39 -24.42
CA PRO A 222 2.45 2.01 -25.29
C PRO A 222 2.30 0.52 -25.65
N ARG A 223 1.92 0.23 -26.90
CA ARG A 223 1.68 -1.12 -27.42
C ARG A 223 2.98 -1.89 -27.66
N ARG A 224 3.78 -2.06 -26.60
CA ARG A 224 5.07 -2.76 -26.64
C ARG A 224 4.87 -4.24 -26.36
N SER A 225 4.65 -5.04 -27.40
CA SER A 225 4.58 -6.51 -27.27
C SER A 225 5.98 -7.12 -27.05
N ALA A 226 6.03 -8.24 -26.33
CA ALA A 226 7.21 -9.04 -26.09
C ALA A 226 6.91 -10.51 -26.42
N ASP A 227 7.68 -11.05 -27.37
CA ASP A 227 7.70 -12.48 -27.69
C ASP A 227 8.46 -13.21 -26.57
N PRO A 228 7.91 -14.28 -25.96
CA PRO A 228 8.59 -15.10 -24.96
C PRO A 228 10.01 -15.50 -25.33
N ALA A 229 10.27 -15.83 -26.60
CA ALA A 229 11.61 -16.24 -27.05
C ALA A 229 12.65 -15.11 -27.01
N SER A 230 12.19 -13.85 -26.88
CA SER A 230 13.02 -12.64 -26.84
C SER A 230 13.16 -12.03 -25.44
N ILE A 231 12.62 -12.70 -24.41
CA ILE A 231 12.64 -12.21 -23.04
C ILE A 231 13.74 -12.97 -22.29
N ASP A 232 14.66 -12.24 -21.67
CA ASP A 232 15.63 -12.82 -20.75
C ASP A 232 14.88 -13.46 -19.56
N PRO A 233 15.14 -14.73 -19.19
CA PRO A 233 14.48 -15.40 -18.08
C PRO A 233 14.51 -14.64 -16.76
N ASP A 234 15.54 -13.83 -16.52
CA ASP A 234 15.71 -13.02 -15.29
C ASP A 234 14.98 -11.66 -15.37
N THR A 235 14.36 -11.33 -16.50
CA THR A 235 13.52 -10.14 -16.65
C THR A 235 12.39 -10.16 -15.63
N ALA A 236 12.16 -9.03 -14.93
CA ALA A 236 11.06 -8.92 -13.99
C ALA A 236 9.69 -9.18 -14.66
N TYR A 237 8.87 -10.00 -14.01
CA TYR A 237 7.54 -10.36 -14.47
C TYR A 237 6.45 -9.91 -13.48
N ILE A 238 5.49 -9.14 -13.98
CA ILE A 238 4.32 -8.69 -13.21
C ILE A 238 3.04 -9.30 -13.79
N GLY A 239 2.49 -10.28 -13.07
CA GLY A 239 1.14 -10.81 -13.27
C GLY A 239 0.12 -10.08 -12.39
N LEU A 240 -1.16 -10.43 -12.55
CA LEU A 240 -2.22 -9.87 -11.72
C LEU A 240 -2.07 -10.31 -10.26
N GLU A 241 -1.56 -11.51 -10.01
CA GLU A 241 -1.26 -12.09 -8.71
C GLU A 241 -0.28 -11.24 -7.89
N HIS A 242 0.67 -10.57 -8.56
CA HIS A 242 1.64 -9.69 -7.91
C HIS A 242 1.09 -8.28 -7.62
N MET A 243 0.04 -7.87 -8.33
CA MET A 243 -0.53 -6.54 -8.15
C MET A 243 -1.42 -6.47 -6.90
N PRO A 244 -1.16 -5.53 -5.97
CA PRO A 244 -2.00 -5.31 -4.80
C PRO A 244 -3.38 -4.80 -5.19
N ARG A 245 -4.36 -4.99 -4.30
CA ARG A 245 -5.68 -4.38 -4.44
C ARG A 245 -5.68 -3.04 -3.70
N GLN A 246 -6.31 -2.03 -4.29
CA GLN A 246 -6.54 -0.72 -3.65
C GLN A 246 -5.27 -0.08 -3.09
N SER A 247 -4.13 -0.31 -3.74
CA SER A 247 -2.88 0.38 -3.42
C SER A 247 -2.01 0.49 -4.65
N ILE A 248 -1.35 1.63 -4.83
CA ILE A 248 -0.43 1.87 -5.96
C ILE A 248 0.97 1.29 -5.73
N ALA A 249 1.27 0.81 -4.51
CA ALA A 249 2.57 0.32 -4.11
C ALA A 249 2.81 -1.14 -4.55
N LEU A 250 3.21 -1.32 -5.80
CA LEU A 250 3.52 -2.63 -6.39
C LEU A 250 4.86 -3.15 -5.85
N SER A 251 4.79 -3.96 -4.79
CA SER A 251 5.97 -4.45 -4.06
C SER A 251 6.39 -5.88 -4.39
N ASP A 252 5.57 -6.59 -5.17
CA ASP A 252 5.81 -7.99 -5.54
C ASP A 252 5.97 -8.15 -7.07
N TRP A 253 6.86 -9.05 -7.47
CA TRP A 253 7.10 -9.46 -8.85
C TRP A 253 8.01 -10.68 -8.90
N GLY A 254 7.79 -11.51 -9.92
CA GLY A 254 8.60 -12.69 -10.22
C GLY A 254 9.58 -12.44 -11.37
N ASN A 255 10.02 -13.53 -12.01
CA ASN A 255 10.86 -13.50 -13.21
C ASN A 255 10.12 -14.09 -14.42
N ALA A 256 10.64 -13.84 -15.62
CA ALA A 256 10.03 -14.26 -16.86
C ALA A 256 10.37 -15.69 -17.29
N GLY A 257 11.15 -16.45 -16.52
CA GLY A 257 11.65 -17.77 -16.91
C GLY A 257 10.57 -18.84 -17.17
N SER A 258 9.36 -18.65 -16.65
CA SER A 258 8.21 -19.54 -16.88
C SER A 258 7.19 -19.01 -17.90
N VAL A 259 7.48 -17.87 -18.53
CA VAL A 259 6.55 -17.22 -19.48
C VAL A 259 6.58 -17.95 -20.83
N THR A 260 5.43 -18.50 -21.21
CA THR A 260 5.27 -19.24 -22.48
C THR A 260 4.43 -18.52 -23.54
N SER A 261 3.76 -17.43 -23.16
CA SER A 261 2.86 -16.67 -24.03
C SER A 261 3.27 -15.21 -24.12
N ASN A 262 2.84 -14.52 -25.17
CA ASN A 262 3.12 -13.10 -25.40
C ASN A 262 2.87 -12.23 -24.15
N LYS A 263 3.68 -11.19 -23.98
CA LYS A 263 3.61 -10.23 -22.86
C LYS A 263 3.70 -8.79 -23.36
N HIS A 264 3.48 -7.83 -22.48
CA HIS A 264 3.73 -6.42 -22.76
C HIS A 264 4.94 -5.91 -21.97
N ARG A 265 5.78 -5.06 -22.58
CA ARG A 265 6.91 -4.41 -21.90
C ARG A 265 6.47 -3.14 -21.19
N PHE A 266 6.93 -2.97 -19.97
CA PHE A 266 6.79 -1.73 -19.19
C PHE A 266 8.17 -1.23 -18.75
N LEU A 267 8.23 0.05 -18.45
CA LEU A 267 9.38 0.73 -17.88
C LEU A 267 9.09 1.16 -16.45
N ARG A 268 10.14 1.31 -15.65
CA ARG A 268 10.10 1.85 -14.30
C ARG A 268 9.41 3.21 -14.32
N GLY A 269 8.47 3.40 -13.38
CA GLY A 269 7.66 4.61 -13.24
C GLY A 269 6.38 4.62 -14.07
N GLU A 270 6.21 3.73 -15.05
CA GLU A 270 4.94 3.60 -15.76
C GLU A 270 3.88 2.93 -14.88
N PHE A 271 2.61 3.13 -15.23
CA PHE A 271 1.49 2.62 -14.44
C PHE A 271 0.97 1.32 -15.04
N LEU A 272 0.61 0.39 -14.17
CA LEU A 272 0.05 -0.90 -14.54
C LEU A 272 -1.39 -0.96 -14.04
N PHE A 273 -2.33 -1.28 -14.94
CA PHE A 273 -3.74 -1.42 -14.63
C PHE A 273 -4.22 -2.85 -14.95
N GLY A 274 -4.80 -3.53 -13.96
CA GLY A 274 -5.35 -4.86 -14.11
C GLY A 274 -6.68 -4.84 -14.88
N LYS A 275 -6.68 -5.30 -16.13
CA LYS A 275 -7.86 -5.22 -17.02
C LYS A 275 -8.89 -6.31 -16.77
N LEU A 276 -8.46 -7.45 -16.21
CA LEU A 276 -9.33 -8.57 -15.85
C LEU A 276 -9.88 -8.36 -14.45
N ARG A 277 -11.21 -8.39 -14.33
CA ARG A 277 -11.93 -8.09 -13.10
C ARG A 277 -11.51 -6.73 -12.51
N PRO A 278 -11.76 -5.61 -13.24
CA PRO A 278 -11.32 -4.28 -12.81
C PRO A 278 -11.76 -3.93 -11.39
N TYR A 279 -12.90 -4.44 -10.93
CA TYR A 279 -13.40 -4.31 -9.56
C TYR A 279 -12.46 -4.82 -8.46
N PHE A 280 -11.40 -5.58 -8.78
CA PHE A 280 -10.33 -5.88 -7.82
C PHE A 280 -9.38 -4.70 -7.59
N HIS A 281 -9.52 -3.60 -8.34
CA HIS A 281 -8.81 -2.35 -8.13
C HIS A 281 -7.29 -2.55 -8.10
N LYS A 282 -6.80 -3.28 -9.10
CA LYS A 282 -5.37 -3.58 -9.21
C LYS A 282 -4.70 -2.54 -10.07
N VAL A 283 -4.07 -1.56 -9.44
CA VAL A 283 -3.35 -0.45 -10.08
C VAL A 283 -2.02 -0.29 -9.38
N GLY A 284 -0.93 -0.07 -10.09
CA GLY A 284 0.38 0.09 -9.43
C GLY A 284 1.40 0.85 -10.27
N ILE A 285 2.36 1.47 -9.60
CA ILE A 285 3.53 2.07 -10.24
C ILE A 285 4.59 0.98 -10.42
N ALA A 286 5.12 0.82 -11.62
CA ALA A 286 6.19 -0.15 -11.88
C ALA A 286 7.49 0.28 -11.18
N PRO A 287 8.02 -0.49 -10.22
CA PRO A 287 9.24 -0.13 -9.49
C PRO A 287 10.52 -0.46 -10.26
N VAL A 288 10.42 -1.23 -11.34
CA VAL A 288 11.49 -1.75 -12.20
C VAL A 288 11.06 -1.75 -13.66
N ASP A 289 11.98 -2.00 -14.58
CA ASP A 289 11.66 -2.34 -15.96
C ASP A 289 11.29 -3.83 -16.06
N GLY A 290 10.43 -4.22 -17.01
CA GLY A 290 10.08 -5.62 -17.15
C GLY A 290 8.96 -5.92 -18.15
N VAL A 291 8.35 -7.09 -17.96
CA VAL A 291 7.22 -7.58 -18.76
C VAL A 291 6.03 -7.93 -17.89
N CYS A 292 4.81 -7.61 -18.35
CA CYS A 292 3.59 -7.90 -17.63
C CYS A 292 2.67 -8.84 -18.40
N SER A 293 1.77 -9.50 -17.67
CA SER A 293 0.67 -10.29 -18.25
C SER A 293 -0.11 -9.48 -19.30
N THR A 294 -0.67 -10.15 -20.29
CA THR A 294 -1.57 -9.50 -21.27
C THR A 294 -2.86 -9.01 -20.62
N ASP A 295 -3.22 -9.51 -19.43
CA ASP A 295 -4.31 -8.98 -18.61
C ASP A 295 -3.94 -7.70 -17.82
N VAL A 296 -2.74 -7.15 -18.05
CA VAL A 296 -2.30 -5.85 -17.53
C VAL A 296 -2.16 -4.87 -18.71
N VAL A 297 -2.74 -3.68 -18.54
CA VAL A 297 -2.56 -2.54 -19.44
C VAL A 297 -1.48 -1.65 -18.87
N VAL A 298 -0.43 -1.41 -19.66
CA VAL A 298 0.59 -0.41 -19.35
C VAL A 298 0.05 0.96 -19.73
N VAL A 299 0.06 1.91 -18.80
CA VAL A 299 -0.43 3.28 -18.99
C VAL A 299 0.73 4.23 -18.76
N ARG A 300 0.86 5.20 -19.66
CA ARG A 300 1.89 6.24 -19.58
C ARG A 300 1.25 7.62 -19.78
N PRO A 301 1.61 8.64 -19.00
CA PRO A 301 1.17 10.01 -19.27
C PRO A 301 1.82 10.53 -20.57
N LEU A 302 1.09 11.32 -21.36
CA LEU A 302 1.61 11.91 -22.60
C LEU A 302 2.69 12.97 -22.35
N ALA A 303 2.63 13.65 -21.20
CA ALA A 303 3.66 14.56 -20.70
C ALA A 303 3.81 14.41 -19.18
N SER A 304 5.00 14.73 -18.64
CA SER A 304 5.33 14.53 -17.23
C SER A 304 4.42 15.28 -16.25
N GLU A 305 3.94 16.46 -16.65
CA GLU A 305 2.95 17.25 -15.90
C GLU A 305 1.63 16.51 -15.63
N TRP A 306 1.26 15.52 -16.45
CA TRP A 306 0.05 14.74 -16.29
C TRP A 306 0.25 13.50 -15.42
N SER A 307 1.49 13.20 -14.99
CA SER A 307 1.85 11.94 -14.31
C SER A 307 0.96 11.65 -13.10
N ALA A 308 0.93 12.54 -12.11
CA ALA A 308 0.15 12.34 -10.90
C ALA A 308 -1.36 12.40 -11.17
N PHE A 309 -1.79 13.31 -12.05
CA PHE A 309 -3.20 13.45 -12.44
C PHE A 309 -3.74 12.16 -13.06
N VAL A 310 -2.98 11.56 -13.99
CA VAL A 310 -3.31 10.28 -14.62
C VAL A 310 -3.34 9.17 -13.58
N LEU A 311 -2.30 9.03 -12.73
CA LEU A 311 -2.26 7.98 -11.73
C LEU A 311 -3.46 8.02 -10.80
N CYS A 312 -3.74 9.19 -10.21
CA CYS A 312 -4.84 9.36 -9.26
C CYS A 312 -6.20 9.08 -9.90
N HIS A 313 -6.39 9.44 -11.18
CA HIS A 313 -7.61 9.08 -11.90
C HIS A 313 -7.73 7.58 -12.13
N ILE A 314 -6.70 6.91 -12.68
CA ILE A 314 -6.79 5.47 -12.96
C ILE A 314 -6.88 4.62 -11.69
N SER A 315 -6.39 5.14 -10.55
CA SER A 315 -6.51 4.53 -9.23
C SER A 315 -7.77 4.93 -8.47
N SER A 316 -8.65 5.78 -9.03
CA SER A 316 -9.87 6.22 -8.35
C SER A 316 -11.00 5.19 -8.43
N ASP A 317 -11.85 5.15 -7.41
CA ASP A 317 -13.04 4.28 -7.41
C ASP A 317 -14.00 4.59 -8.56
N ALA A 318 -14.08 5.87 -8.96
CA ALA A 318 -14.88 6.30 -10.09
C ALA A 318 -14.42 5.66 -11.41
N PHE A 319 -13.09 5.63 -11.65
CA PHE A 319 -12.53 4.99 -12.84
C PHE A 319 -12.66 3.46 -12.79
N VAL A 320 -12.44 2.84 -11.64
CA VAL A 320 -12.62 1.39 -11.44
C VAL A 320 -14.08 0.98 -11.65
N THR A 321 -15.03 1.77 -11.15
CA THR A 321 -16.47 1.55 -11.33
C THR A 321 -16.86 1.69 -12.80
N TYR A 322 -16.36 2.73 -13.47
CA TYR A 322 -16.58 2.95 -14.90
C TYR A 322 -16.05 1.79 -15.75
N THR A 323 -14.80 1.40 -15.57
CA THR A 323 -14.18 0.30 -16.33
C THR A 323 -14.81 -1.04 -16.03
N SER A 324 -15.28 -1.27 -14.80
CA SER A 324 -16.05 -2.46 -14.44
C SER A 324 -17.40 -2.52 -15.14
N SER A 325 -18.09 -1.37 -15.26
CA SER A 325 -19.41 -1.27 -15.92
C SER A 325 -19.32 -1.37 -17.44
N ALA A 326 -18.24 -0.84 -18.03
CA ALA A 326 -17.96 -0.94 -19.47
C ALA A 326 -17.41 -2.33 -19.88
N SER A 327 -17.07 -3.18 -18.92
CA SER A 327 -16.46 -4.49 -19.21
C SER A 327 -17.41 -5.46 -19.90
N THR A 328 -16.85 -6.33 -20.73
CA THR A 328 -17.60 -7.40 -21.41
C THR A 328 -17.44 -8.74 -20.69
N GLY A 329 -18.52 -9.53 -20.62
CA GLY A 329 -18.55 -10.87 -20.05
C GLY A 329 -18.97 -10.91 -18.57
N THR A 330 -19.85 -11.87 -18.22
CA THR A 330 -20.49 -11.96 -16.89
C THR A 330 -19.61 -12.63 -15.82
N LYS A 331 -18.78 -13.61 -16.21
CA LYS A 331 -17.96 -14.41 -15.26
C LYS A 331 -16.49 -13.91 -15.15
N MET A 332 -16.00 -13.25 -16.18
CA MET A 332 -14.63 -12.70 -16.26
C MET A 332 -14.65 -11.37 -17.01
N PRO A 333 -15.23 -10.31 -16.40
CA PRO A 333 -15.31 -9.02 -17.04
C PRO A 333 -13.91 -8.51 -17.36
N ARG A 334 -13.73 -8.06 -18.60
CA ARG A 334 -12.50 -7.41 -19.06
C ARG A 334 -12.84 -6.03 -19.60
N THR A 335 -12.07 -5.05 -19.15
CA THR A 335 -12.01 -3.74 -19.82
C THR A 335 -10.93 -3.76 -20.91
N ASN A 336 -10.88 -2.70 -21.72
CA ASN A 336 -9.88 -2.50 -22.75
C ASN A 336 -9.46 -1.02 -22.81
N TRP A 337 -8.39 -0.75 -23.54
CA TRP A 337 -7.86 0.61 -23.69
C TRP A 337 -8.87 1.62 -24.27
N ASN A 338 -9.68 1.21 -25.25
CA ASN A 338 -10.64 2.12 -25.89
C ASN A 338 -11.71 2.58 -24.90
N ASP A 339 -12.13 1.72 -23.97
CA ASP A 339 -13.06 2.12 -22.92
C ASP A 339 -12.33 3.00 -21.88
N MET A 340 -11.17 2.56 -21.38
CA MET A 340 -10.37 3.33 -20.41
C MET A 340 -10.08 4.77 -20.87
N SER A 341 -9.70 4.95 -22.13
CA SER A 341 -9.36 6.26 -22.71
C SER A 341 -10.56 7.21 -22.83
N ARG A 342 -11.80 6.70 -22.86
CA ARG A 342 -13.03 7.49 -22.96
C ARG A 342 -13.57 8.00 -21.62
N PHE A 343 -12.93 7.65 -20.51
CA PHE A 343 -13.34 8.14 -19.20
C PHE A 343 -13.32 9.67 -19.17
N ALA A 344 -14.47 10.28 -18.92
CA ALA A 344 -14.65 11.73 -18.92
C ALA A 344 -14.00 12.36 -17.69
N VAL A 345 -13.26 13.45 -17.90
CA VAL A 345 -12.57 14.20 -16.84
C VAL A 345 -12.65 15.70 -17.09
N VAL A 346 -12.44 16.47 -16.04
CA VAL A 346 -12.25 17.93 -16.13
C VAL A 346 -10.76 18.19 -16.19
N LEU A 347 -10.27 18.66 -17.34
CA LEU A 347 -8.86 18.95 -17.57
C LEU A 347 -8.53 20.34 -17.02
N PRO A 348 -7.63 20.43 -16.02
CA PRO A 348 -7.13 21.70 -15.52
C PRO A 348 -6.14 22.36 -16.51
N PRO A 349 -5.77 23.64 -16.29
CA PRO A 349 -4.59 24.24 -16.91
C PRO A 349 -3.34 23.38 -16.67
N ARG A 350 -2.42 23.37 -17.65
CA ARG A 350 -1.22 22.51 -17.62
C ARG A 350 -0.33 22.85 -16.42
N GLU A 351 -0.26 24.12 -16.07
CA GLU A 351 0.52 24.67 -14.96
C GLU A 351 0.04 24.10 -13.62
N LEU A 352 -1.28 23.90 -13.46
CA LEU A 352 -1.85 23.31 -12.25
C LEU A 352 -1.59 21.80 -12.19
N ALA A 353 -1.68 21.10 -13.33
CA ALA A 353 -1.32 19.69 -13.41
C ALA A 353 0.17 19.48 -13.09
N GLU A 354 1.05 20.35 -13.61
CA GLU A 354 2.48 20.35 -13.35
C GLU A 354 2.78 20.58 -11.86
N ALA A 355 2.17 21.59 -11.25
CA ALA A 355 2.35 21.86 -9.82
C ALA A 355 1.90 20.67 -8.95
N PHE A 356 0.78 20.04 -9.29
CA PHE A 356 0.32 18.84 -8.60
C PHE A 356 1.29 17.67 -8.79
N SER A 357 1.72 17.42 -10.02
CA SER A 357 2.68 16.36 -10.34
C SER A 357 4.02 16.58 -9.63
N ALA A 358 4.51 17.81 -9.51
CA ALA A 358 5.74 18.12 -8.77
C ALA A 358 5.64 17.75 -7.28
N ILE A 359 4.50 18.01 -6.64
CA ILE A 359 4.26 17.64 -5.23
C ILE A 359 4.25 16.11 -5.08
N VAL A 360 3.57 15.42 -5.98
CA VAL A 360 3.34 13.98 -5.87
C VAL A 360 4.54 13.14 -6.37
N GLU A 361 5.33 13.63 -7.31
CA GLU A 361 6.49 12.91 -7.86
C GLU A 361 7.53 12.58 -6.78
N ILE A 362 7.74 13.49 -5.82
CA ILE A 362 8.62 13.25 -4.66
C ILE A 362 8.12 12.04 -3.84
N ASN A 363 6.81 11.92 -3.70
CA ASN A 363 6.17 10.79 -3.01
C ASN A 363 6.36 9.50 -3.79
N PHE A 364 6.26 9.53 -5.13
CA PHE A 364 6.47 8.36 -5.98
C PHE A 364 7.90 7.82 -5.90
N GLN A 365 8.89 8.71 -5.94
CA GLN A 365 10.30 8.30 -5.81
C GLN A 365 10.59 7.68 -4.44
N SER A 366 10.02 8.27 -3.38
CA SER A 366 10.11 7.73 -2.02
C SER A 366 9.42 6.37 -1.91
N LEU A 367 8.25 6.21 -2.54
CA LEU A 367 7.49 4.96 -2.57
C LEU A 367 8.27 3.83 -3.25
N ILE A 368 8.84 4.10 -4.43
CA ILE A 368 9.66 3.11 -5.15
C ILE A 368 10.90 2.74 -4.33
N SER A 369 11.56 3.72 -3.72
CA SER A 369 12.75 3.49 -2.89
C SER A 369 12.42 2.61 -1.67
N ALA A 370 11.30 2.89 -0.99
CA ALA A 370 10.82 2.09 0.14
C ALA A 370 10.45 0.65 -0.26
N ILE A 371 9.93 0.45 -1.48
CA ILE A 371 9.66 -0.90 -2.04
C ILE A 371 10.97 -1.67 -2.21
N HIS A 372 11.99 -1.07 -2.82
CA HIS A 372 13.29 -1.70 -3.02
C HIS A 372 13.99 -2.01 -1.70
N GLU A 373 14.02 -1.06 -0.77
CA GLU A 373 14.57 -1.27 0.58
C GLU A 373 13.86 -2.43 1.28
N SER A 374 12.52 -2.48 1.23
CA SER A 374 11.75 -3.56 1.85
C SER A 374 12.07 -4.93 1.26
N ARG A 375 12.33 -5.04 -0.04
CA ARG A 375 12.72 -6.31 -0.68
C ARG A 375 14.12 -6.75 -0.27
N VAL A 376 15.07 -5.82 -0.17
CA VAL A 376 16.42 -6.13 0.31
C VAL A 376 16.39 -6.59 1.77
N LEU A 377 15.63 -5.90 2.62
CA LEU A 377 15.45 -6.28 4.02
C LEU A 377 14.78 -7.65 4.17
N ALA A 378 13.76 -7.94 3.36
CA ALA A 378 13.12 -9.26 3.36
C ALA A 378 14.10 -10.37 2.94
N ALA A 379 14.86 -10.16 1.87
CA ALA A 379 15.87 -11.12 1.43
C ALA A 379 16.98 -11.34 2.48
N LEU A 380 17.41 -10.28 3.16
CA LEU A 380 18.38 -10.36 4.25
C LEU A 380 17.80 -11.15 5.44
N ARG A 381 16.57 -10.84 5.85
CA ARG A 381 15.86 -11.56 6.92
C ARG A 381 15.73 -13.04 6.59
N ASP A 382 15.28 -13.38 5.38
CA ASP A 382 15.08 -14.76 4.93
C ASP A 382 16.43 -15.53 4.87
N THR A 383 17.53 -14.83 4.61
CA THR A 383 18.89 -15.40 4.65
C THR A 383 19.40 -15.60 6.09
N LEU A 384 19.10 -14.66 6.99
CA LEU A 384 19.58 -14.69 8.38
C LEU A 384 18.77 -15.64 9.26
N LEU A 385 17.45 -15.71 9.06
CA LEU A 385 16.53 -16.51 9.86
C LEU A 385 17.02 -17.96 10.07
N PRO A 386 17.31 -18.75 9.03
CA PRO A 386 17.75 -20.14 9.23
C PRO A 386 19.10 -20.22 9.95
N LYS A 387 20.00 -19.26 9.76
CA LYS A 387 21.34 -19.24 10.38
C LYS A 387 21.30 -18.86 11.86
N LEU A 388 20.43 -17.92 12.22
CA LEU A 388 20.24 -17.49 13.60
C LEU A 388 19.46 -18.55 14.39
N ILE A 389 18.44 -19.16 13.78
CA ILE A 389 17.62 -20.20 14.43
C ILE A 389 18.34 -21.55 14.51
N SER A 390 19.33 -21.83 13.66
CA SER A 390 20.16 -23.04 13.80
C SER A 390 21.34 -22.88 14.78
N GLY A 391 21.67 -21.64 15.14
CA GLY A 391 22.87 -21.31 15.89
C GLY A 391 24.16 -21.31 15.06
N GLU A 392 24.09 -21.44 13.72
CA GLU A 392 25.24 -21.25 12.81
C GLU A 392 25.84 -19.85 12.96
N VAL A 393 24.96 -18.84 13.13
CA VAL A 393 25.32 -17.48 13.48
C VAL A 393 24.81 -17.19 14.88
N ARG A 394 25.70 -16.68 15.76
CA ARG A 394 25.37 -16.34 17.15
C ARG A 394 25.35 -14.82 17.31
N VAL A 395 24.44 -14.33 18.14
CA VAL A 395 24.34 -12.90 18.48
C VAL A 395 25.07 -12.67 19.79
N ASP A 396 25.94 -11.66 19.85
CA ASP A 396 26.60 -11.28 21.10
C ASP A 396 25.59 -10.61 22.03
N THR A 397 25.42 -11.16 23.23
CA THR A 397 24.48 -10.69 24.25
C THR A 397 25.12 -9.66 25.20
N ASN A 398 26.41 -9.32 25.04
CA ASN A 398 27.14 -8.44 25.95
C ASN A 398 27.07 -6.93 25.61
N GLY A 399 26.22 -6.51 24.66
CA GLY A 399 26.12 -5.13 24.20
C GLY A 399 25.40 -4.13 25.12
N GLU A 400 24.73 -4.56 26.20
CA GLU A 400 23.91 -3.68 27.05
C GLU A 400 24.65 -2.92 28.17
N ARG A 401 25.99 -2.80 28.11
CA ARG A 401 26.73 -1.90 29.03
C ARG A 401 27.48 -0.84 28.25
N ASN A 402 26.77 0.17 27.76
CA ASN A 402 27.23 1.58 27.72
C ASN A 402 26.24 2.50 26.99
N HIS A 403 25.01 2.67 27.49
CA HIS A 403 24.26 3.92 27.27
C HIS A 403 23.52 4.29 28.56
N GLY A 404 24.29 4.65 29.58
CA GLY A 404 23.82 5.55 30.63
C GLY A 404 23.69 6.97 30.07
N GLY A 405 22.64 7.18 29.27
CA GLY A 405 22.22 8.48 28.77
C GLY A 405 20.87 8.81 29.38
N GLN A 406 20.92 9.58 30.46
CA GLN A 406 19.81 10.11 31.23
C GLN A 406 18.75 10.74 30.30
N HIS A 407 17.60 10.06 30.13
CA HIS A 407 16.44 10.64 29.48
C HIS A 407 15.77 11.62 30.44
N ASP A 408 16.24 12.86 30.41
CA ASP A 408 15.50 13.99 30.97
C ASP A 408 14.54 14.58 29.94
N ARG A 409 13.38 14.97 30.45
CA ARG A 409 12.20 15.43 29.72
C ARG A 409 12.37 16.89 29.27
N HIS A 410 11.61 17.23 28.22
CA HIS A 410 11.22 18.59 27.80
C HIS A 410 12.30 19.47 27.17
N GLY A 411 11.94 20.07 26.02
CA GLY A 411 12.75 21.13 25.41
C GLY A 411 12.27 21.52 24.02
N HIS A 412 11.27 22.40 23.97
CA HIS A 412 11.00 23.30 22.85
C HIS A 412 12.29 23.84 22.23
N PHE A 413 12.40 23.86 20.89
CA PHE A 413 13.19 24.88 20.21
C PHE A 413 12.46 25.36 18.96
N ALA A 414 11.79 26.50 19.12
CA ALA A 414 11.42 27.40 18.05
C ALA A 414 12.52 28.45 17.86
N SER A 415 12.70 28.83 16.59
CA SER A 415 13.06 30.15 16.08
C SER A 415 14.28 30.89 16.66
N ARG A 416 15.19 31.26 15.74
CA ARG A 416 15.57 32.65 15.44
C ARG A 416 16.65 32.65 14.37
N LEU A 417 16.43 33.45 13.32
CA LEU A 417 17.38 34.46 12.87
C LEU A 417 16.58 35.49 12.06
N GLN A 418 16.53 36.72 12.60
CA GLN A 418 16.04 37.93 11.96
C GLN A 418 17.23 38.76 11.47
N GLY A 419 16.96 39.62 10.48
CA GLY A 419 17.79 40.77 10.07
C GLY A 419 18.33 40.57 8.65
N THR A 420 18.13 41.47 7.67
CA THR A 420 18.05 42.94 7.76
C THR A 420 17.45 43.56 6.49
N THR A 421 16.50 44.49 6.71
CA THR A 421 16.25 45.80 6.06
C THR A 421 16.81 46.13 4.66
N GLY A 422 15.93 46.66 3.80
CA GLY A 422 16.27 47.55 2.68
C GLY A 422 15.01 48.21 2.08
N ASN A 423 14.98 49.53 2.00
CA ASN A 423 13.78 50.38 1.94
C ASN A 423 13.56 51.02 0.54
N ALA A 424 12.27 51.27 0.23
CA ALA A 424 11.67 52.32 -0.60
C ALA A 424 12.08 52.60 -2.07
N SER A 425 11.08 52.67 -2.97
CA SER A 425 10.74 53.91 -3.72
C SER A 425 9.44 53.79 -4.54
N ARG A 426 8.84 54.96 -4.82
CA ARG A 426 7.45 55.26 -5.21
C ARG A 426 7.17 55.22 -6.73
N LEU A 427 5.91 54.88 -7.07
CA LEU A 427 4.94 55.33 -8.12
C LEU A 427 5.38 56.42 -9.16
N PRO A 428 4.78 56.51 -10.40
CA PRO A 428 3.32 56.63 -10.60
C PRO A 428 2.65 56.09 -11.91
N SER A 429 1.30 56.06 -11.81
CA SER A 429 0.18 56.02 -12.79
C SER A 429 0.40 56.38 -14.28
N ASN A 430 -0.36 55.79 -15.22
CA ASN A 430 -1.72 56.19 -15.70
C ASN A 430 -2.08 55.48 -17.07
N PRO A 431 -3.18 55.74 -17.82
CA PRO A 431 -4.38 54.88 -17.94
C PRO A 431 -4.82 54.51 -19.39
N ARG A 432 -6.07 53.96 -19.52
CA ARG A 432 -6.98 53.76 -20.70
C ARG A 432 -7.03 52.31 -21.22
N ALA A 433 -8.11 51.74 -21.76
CA ALA A 433 -9.56 51.96 -21.85
C ALA A 433 -10.13 50.67 -22.53
N GLY A 434 -11.39 50.29 -22.30
CA GLY A 434 -12.08 49.13 -22.96
C GLY A 434 -12.42 49.37 -24.44
N PRO A 435 -13.41 48.70 -25.10
CA PRO A 435 -14.41 47.72 -24.60
C PRO A 435 -14.74 46.54 -25.59
N GLY A 436 -15.79 45.75 -25.31
CA GLY A 436 -16.65 45.07 -26.33
C GLY A 436 -16.55 43.53 -26.40
N ILE A 437 -17.43 42.75 -25.75
CA ILE A 437 -18.73 42.22 -26.21
C ILE A 437 -18.65 41.25 -27.42
N GLY A 438 -19.12 40.01 -27.24
CA GLY A 438 -19.49 39.10 -28.34
C GLY A 438 -20.02 37.75 -27.87
N ARG A 439 -21.36 37.62 -27.74
CA ARG A 439 -22.10 36.37 -27.49
C ARG A 439 -22.08 35.46 -28.72
N GLY A 440 -22.08 34.13 -28.54
CA GLY A 440 -22.36 33.15 -29.59
C GLY A 440 -22.81 31.80 -29.02
N HIS A 441 -23.91 31.28 -29.56
CA HIS A 441 -24.75 30.20 -29.04
C HIS A 441 -24.21 28.75 -29.17
N ALA A 442 -24.51 27.99 -28.11
CA ALA A 442 -25.04 26.63 -28.02
C ALA A 442 -25.02 25.68 -29.24
N GLY A 443 -24.47 24.48 -29.02
CA GLY A 443 -24.84 23.24 -29.68
C GLY A 443 -24.75 22.09 -28.66
N SER A 444 -25.89 21.51 -28.28
CA SER A 444 -26.00 20.43 -27.30
C SER A 444 -25.64 19.07 -27.91
N SER A 445 -24.74 18.34 -27.26
CA SER A 445 -24.46 16.93 -27.54
C SER A 445 -24.64 16.16 -26.23
N ARG A 446 -25.58 15.20 -26.23
CA ARG A 446 -25.96 14.39 -25.06
C ARG A 446 -24.78 13.51 -24.63
N TYR A 447 -24.07 13.90 -23.58
CA TYR A 447 -23.25 12.99 -22.79
C TYR A 447 -23.98 12.66 -21.49
N GLY A 448 -24.06 11.38 -21.15
CA GLY A 448 -24.72 10.91 -19.93
C GLY A 448 -24.06 11.50 -18.69
N ARG A 449 -24.88 11.88 -17.70
CA ARG A 449 -24.42 12.30 -16.36
C ARG A 449 -23.35 11.33 -15.85
N LEU A 450 -22.24 11.86 -15.36
CA LEU A 450 -21.38 11.11 -14.43
C LEU A 450 -22.26 10.60 -13.29
N PRO A 451 -22.07 9.36 -12.82
CA PRO A 451 -22.81 8.86 -11.67
C PRO A 451 -22.58 9.83 -10.51
N LEU A 452 -23.67 10.39 -9.99
CA LEU A 452 -23.68 11.20 -8.78
C LEU A 452 -22.96 10.39 -7.70
N GLN A 453 -21.82 10.91 -7.24
CA GLN A 453 -21.10 10.34 -6.12
C GLN A 453 -21.99 10.46 -4.88
N GLU A 454 -22.62 9.36 -4.47
CA GLU A 454 -23.08 9.25 -3.09
C GLU A 454 -21.87 9.39 -2.19
N HIS A 455 -21.98 10.26 -1.19
CA HIS A 455 -20.99 10.45 -0.15
C HIS A 455 -20.87 9.18 0.69
N HIS A 456 -20.10 8.20 0.22
CA HIS A 456 -19.57 7.18 1.10
C HIS A 456 -18.49 7.83 1.96
N ARG A 457 -18.72 7.82 3.28
CA ARG A 457 -17.66 8.00 4.26
C ARG A 457 -16.69 6.84 4.08
N ASP A 458 -15.59 7.08 3.38
CA ASP A 458 -14.49 6.13 3.32
C ASP A 458 -13.81 6.09 4.69
N ASN A 459 -14.17 5.08 5.48
CA ASN A 459 -13.41 4.67 6.65
C ASN A 459 -12.07 4.10 6.16
N LEU A 460 -11.07 4.96 5.98
CA LEU A 460 -9.68 4.57 6.19
C LEU A 460 -9.52 4.28 7.69
N GLN A 461 -10.02 3.14 8.15
CA GLN A 461 -9.52 2.55 9.38
C GLN A 461 -8.09 2.12 9.08
N ASP A 462 -7.12 2.92 9.54
CA ASP A 462 -5.81 2.41 9.89
C ASP A 462 -6.06 1.14 10.71
N ASP A 463 -5.60 -0.03 10.23
CA ASP A 463 -5.60 -1.24 11.06
C ASP A 463 -4.68 -0.96 12.25
N PRO A 464 -5.22 -0.71 13.46
CA PRO A 464 -4.39 -0.36 14.61
C PRO A 464 -3.69 -1.60 15.17
N HIS A 465 -3.94 -2.79 14.61
CA HIS A 465 -3.37 -4.04 15.04
C HIS A 465 -2.10 -4.31 14.25
N SER A 466 -0.95 -3.91 14.82
CA SER A 466 0.36 -4.32 14.32
C SER A 466 0.47 -5.85 14.36
N THR A 467 0.13 -6.49 13.25
CA THR A 467 0.36 -7.92 13.05
C THR A 467 1.62 -8.05 12.23
N LEU A 468 2.70 -8.51 12.86
CA LEU A 468 3.87 -8.95 12.13
C LEU A 468 3.55 -10.33 11.56
N CYS A 469 3.38 -10.39 10.24
CA CYS A 469 3.51 -11.64 9.52
C CYS A 469 5.01 -11.90 9.42
N VAL A 470 5.48 -12.83 10.24
CA VAL A 470 6.89 -13.20 10.31
C VAL A 470 7.24 -14.06 9.10
#